data_AF-A0AAU7X7S9-F1
#
_entry.id   AF-A0AAU7X7S9-F1
#
_cell.length_a   1.000
_cell.length_b   1.000
_cell.length_c   1.000
_cell.angle_alpha   90.00
_cell.angle_beta   90.00
_cell.angle_gamma   90.00
#
_symmetry.space_group_name_H-M   'P 1'
#
loop_
_entity.id
_entity.type
_entity.pdbx_description
1 polymer ?
#
loop_
_entity_poly.entity_id
_entity_poly.type
_entity_poly.pdbx_seq_one_letter_code
_entity_poly.pdbx_strand_id
1 'polypeptide(L)'
;MITLDLPTSWMRASPADNCTARMFGALNAMMLDVLPAVARKDYEDRRRRQAQGQARAKAEGRYRGRAENVVRNDGIAAMLKGGASWSKIQAATGCSRATVAKITKRFAEASGRS
;
A
#
# COMPACT_ATOMS: atom_id res chain seq x y z
N MET A 1 42.64 -22.15 -2.30
CA MET A 1 42.58 -23.07 -3.46
C MET A 1 41.12 -23.39 -3.70
N ILE A 2 40.47 -22.61 -4.57
CA ILE A 2 39.08 -22.85 -4.95
C ILE A 2 39.12 -24.11 -5.81
N THR A 3 38.61 -25.22 -5.29
CA THR A 3 38.44 -26.46 -6.04
C THR A 3 37.39 -26.22 -7.11
N LEU A 4 37.89 -26.01 -8.33
CA LEU A 4 37.14 -25.96 -9.56
C LEU A 4 36.62 -27.38 -9.88
N ASP A 5 35.65 -27.85 -9.10
CA ASP A 5 34.92 -29.07 -9.46
C ASP A 5 33.43 -28.84 -9.30
N LEU A 6 32.96 -27.89 -10.11
CA LEU A 6 31.57 -27.89 -10.52
C LEU A 6 31.52 -28.78 -11.77
N PRO A 7 30.63 -29.79 -11.86
CA PRO A 7 30.52 -30.69 -13.03
C PRO A 7 30.22 -29.95 -14.35
N THR A 8 30.01 -28.63 -14.30
CA THR A 8 29.89 -27.75 -15.47
C THR A 8 31.19 -27.51 -16.22
N SER A 9 32.37 -27.71 -15.62
CA SER A 9 33.65 -27.57 -16.35
C SER A 9 33.82 -28.67 -17.41
N TRP A 10 33.52 -29.93 -17.04
CA TRP A 10 33.56 -31.08 -17.97
C TRP A 10 32.45 -31.05 -19.01
N MET A 11 31.27 -30.53 -18.65
CA MET A 11 30.12 -30.45 -19.56
C MET A 11 30.31 -29.46 -20.73
N ARG A 12 31.32 -28.58 -20.65
CA ARG A 12 31.69 -27.63 -21.71
C ARG A 12 32.83 -28.14 -22.62
N ALA A 13 33.56 -29.17 -22.18
CA ALA A 13 34.69 -29.74 -22.94
C ALA A 13 34.32 -30.99 -23.75
N SER A 14 33.19 -31.62 -23.46
CA SER A 14 32.60 -32.69 -24.29
C SER A 14 31.82 -32.08 -25.46
N PRO A 15 31.82 -32.69 -26.67
CA PRO A 15 30.75 -32.46 -27.62
C PRO A 15 29.42 -32.62 -26.87
N ALA A 16 28.51 -31.65 -26.99
CA ALA A 16 27.24 -31.71 -26.30
C ALA A 16 26.45 -32.90 -26.87
N ASP A 17 26.53 -34.05 -26.20
CA ASP A 17 25.71 -35.20 -26.54
C ASP A 17 24.24 -34.78 -26.49
N ASN A 18 23.42 -35.33 -27.38
CA ASN A 18 21.98 -35.06 -27.43
C ASN A 18 21.31 -35.18 -26.04
N CYS A 19 21.84 -36.05 -25.18
CA CYS A 19 21.47 -36.18 -23.78
C CYS A 19 21.64 -34.86 -23.00
N THR A 20 22.81 -34.24 -23.06
CA THR A 20 23.14 -32.98 -22.38
C THR A 20 22.28 -31.82 -22.89
N ALA A 21 22.03 -31.74 -24.21
CA ALA A 21 21.15 -30.73 -24.78
C ALA A 21 19.70 -30.87 -24.29
N ARG A 22 19.20 -32.10 -24.18
CA ARG A 22 17.85 -32.38 -23.64
C ARG A 22 17.76 -32.06 -22.15
N MET A 23 18.82 -32.33 -21.38
CA MET A 23 18.89 -31.96 -19.96
C MET A 23 18.84 -30.43 -19.78
N PHE A 24 19.63 -29.66 -20.53
CA PHE A 24 19.57 -28.19 -20.47
C PHE A 24 18.21 -27.63 -20.90
N GLY A 25 17.58 -28.22 -21.93
CA GLY A 25 16.22 -27.87 -22.33
C GLY A 25 15.19 -28.09 -21.21
N ALA A 26 15.24 -29.24 -20.54
CA ALA A 26 14.35 -29.56 -19.43
C ALA A 26 14.58 -28.62 -18.22
N LEU A 27 15.83 -28.32 -17.87
CA LEU A 27 16.15 -27.39 -16.79
C LEU A 27 15.63 -25.98 -17.07
N ASN A 28 15.80 -25.48 -18.30
CA ASN A 28 15.29 -24.17 -18.70
C ASN A 28 13.76 -24.12 -18.66
N ALA A 29 13.07 -25.17 -19.14
CA ALA A 29 11.62 -25.27 -19.07
C ALA A 29 11.13 -25.26 -17.61
N MET A 30 11.71 -26.11 -16.75
CA MET A 30 11.36 -26.13 -15.33
C MET A 30 11.62 -24.81 -14.63
N MET A 31 12.70 -24.10 -14.96
CA MET A 31 12.97 -22.78 -14.41
C MET A 31 11.87 -21.78 -14.80
N LEU A 32 11.40 -21.79 -16.04
CA LEU A 32 10.31 -20.94 -16.52
C LEU A 32 8.97 -21.27 -15.87
N ASP A 33 8.75 -22.51 -15.45
CA ASP A 33 7.54 -22.92 -14.72
C ASP A 33 7.60 -22.60 -13.22
N VAL A 34 8.79 -22.72 -12.62
CA VAL A 34 9.00 -22.51 -11.19
C VAL A 34 8.99 -21.02 -10.83
N LEU A 35 9.56 -20.14 -11.66
CA LEU A 35 9.62 -18.70 -11.37
C LEU A 35 8.22 -18.07 -11.14
N PRO A 36 7.22 -18.28 -12.03
CA PRO A 36 5.86 -17.80 -11.80
C PRO A 36 5.19 -18.43 -10.58
N ALA A 37 5.41 -19.73 -10.34
CA ALA A 37 4.82 -20.45 -9.21
C ALA A 37 5.32 -19.90 -7.86
N VAL A 38 6.63 -19.64 -7.75
CA VAL A 38 7.25 -19.06 -6.56
C VAL A 38 6.81 -17.61 -6.37
N ALA A 39 6.77 -16.82 -7.43
CA ALA A 39 6.32 -15.42 -7.38
C ALA A 39 4.87 -15.32 -6.88
N ARG A 40 3.98 -16.20 -7.37
CA ARG A 40 2.59 -16.26 -6.94
C ARG A 40 2.48 -16.63 -5.46
N LYS A 41 3.21 -17.66 -5.03
CA LYS A 41 3.21 -18.09 -3.62
C LYS A 41 3.69 -16.98 -2.68
N ASP A 42 4.80 -16.32 -3.01
CA ASP A 42 5.33 -15.24 -2.18
C ASP A 42 4.36 -14.05 -2.10
N TYR A 43 3.70 -13.70 -3.22
CA TYR A 43 2.66 -12.68 -3.23
C TYR A 43 1.48 -13.03 -2.30
N GLU A 44 0.96 -14.26 -2.41
CA GLU A 44 -0.14 -14.74 -1.56
C GLU A 44 0.26 -14.75 -0.07
N ASP A 45 1.48 -15.22 0.25
CA ASP A 45 2.00 -15.22 1.62
C ASP A 45 2.22 -13.81 2.18
N ARG A 46 2.69 -12.85 1.37
CA ARG A 46 2.78 -11.43 1.76
C ARG A 46 1.41 -10.85 2.04
N ARG A 47 0.43 -11.09 1.16
CA ARG A 47 -0.94 -10.60 1.30
C ARG A 47 -1.60 -11.13 2.57
N ARG A 48 -1.44 -12.43 2.86
CA ARG A 48 -1.96 -13.05 4.10
C ARG A 48 -1.38 -12.40 5.35
N ARG A 49 -0.05 -12.21 5.39
CA ARG A 49 0.63 -11.58 6.54
C ARG A 49 0.22 -10.12 6.73
N GLN A 50 0.13 -9.36 5.63
CA GLN A 50 -0.34 -7.97 5.70
C GLN A 50 -1.79 -7.88 6.18
N ALA A 51 -2.67 -8.77 5.71
CA ALA A 51 -4.06 -8.80 6.16
C ALA A 51 -4.18 -9.08 7.66
N GLN A 52 -3.41 -10.04 8.19
CA GLN A 52 -3.35 -10.33 9.62
C GLN A 52 -2.80 -9.13 10.43
N GLY A 53 -1.73 -8.50 9.94
CA GLY A 53 -1.17 -7.30 10.57
C GLY A 53 -2.16 -6.13 10.58
N GLN A 54 -2.87 -5.91 9.47
CA GLN A 54 -3.92 -4.89 9.38
C GLN A 54 -5.09 -5.20 10.32
N ALA A 55 -5.56 -6.44 10.37
CA ALA A 55 -6.65 -6.85 11.27
C ALA A 55 -6.27 -6.60 12.73
N ARG A 56 -5.05 -6.99 13.13
CA ARG A 56 -4.52 -6.74 14.47
C ARG A 56 -4.41 -5.25 14.77
N ALA A 57 -3.84 -4.45 13.86
CA ALA A 57 -3.72 -3.01 14.05
C ALA A 57 -5.08 -2.27 14.07
N LYS A 58 -6.09 -2.79 13.35
CA LYS A 58 -7.48 -2.30 13.45
C LYS A 58 -8.08 -2.63 14.82
N ALA A 59 -7.92 -3.85 15.31
CA ALA A 59 -8.41 -4.27 16.62
C ALA A 59 -7.75 -3.48 17.77
N GLU A 60 -6.44 -3.21 17.65
CA GLU A 60 -5.68 -2.37 18.59
C GLU A 60 -5.94 -0.86 18.43
N GLY A 61 -6.86 -0.45 17.53
CA GLY A 61 -7.27 0.95 17.36
C GLY A 61 -6.18 1.88 16.81
N ARG A 62 -5.14 1.34 16.14
CA ARG A 62 -4.03 2.12 15.59
C ARG A 62 -4.40 2.88 14.31
N TYR A 63 -5.36 2.37 13.54
CA TYR A 63 -5.87 3.08 12.35
C TYR A 63 -6.91 4.13 12.76
N ARG A 64 -6.46 5.35 13.06
CA ARG A 64 -7.33 6.48 13.41
C ARG A 64 -7.69 7.39 12.22
N GLY A 65 -7.32 6.97 11.01
CA GLY A 65 -7.50 7.75 9.78
C GLY A 65 -6.59 8.99 9.75
N ARG A 66 -6.87 9.91 8.82
CA ARG A 66 -6.20 11.21 8.78
C ARG A 66 -6.69 12.06 9.96
N ALA A 67 -5.77 12.46 10.83
CA ALA A 67 -6.08 13.38 11.92
C ALA A 67 -6.72 14.66 11.37
N GLU A 68 -7.79 15.10 12.02
CA GLU A 68 -8.48 16.31 11.64
C GLU A 68 -7.60 17.54 11.96
N ASN A 69 -7.57 18.52 11.06
CA ASN A 69 -6.89 19.77 11.33
C ASN A 69 -7.78 20.66 12.22
N VAL A 70 -7.61 20.50 13.53
CA VAL A 70 -8.41 21.18 14.56
C VAL A 70 -8.32 22.70 14.41
N VAL A 71 -7.11 23.25 14.27
CA VAL A 71 -6.88 24.70 14.13
C VAL A 71 -7.65 25.30 12.96
N ARG A 72 -7.57 24.65 11.78
CA ARG A 72 -8.30 25.10 10.60
C ARG A 72 -9.81 25.04 10.83
N ASN A 73 -10.28 23.96 11.44
CA ASN A 73 -11.71 23.76 11.66
C ASN A 73 -12.30 24.75 12.67
N ASP A 74 -11.56 25.08 13.73
CA ASP A 74 -11.95 26.08 14.71
C ASP A 74 -12.01 27.47 14.08
N GLY A 75 -11.06 27.80 13.20
CA GLY A 75 -11.09 29.04 12.41
C GLY A 75 -12.32 29.12 11.50
N ILE A 76 -12.67 28.02 10.83
CA ILE A 76 -13.89 27.95 10.00
C ILE A 76 -15.15 28.13 10.87
N ALA A 77 -15.22 27.47 12.03
CA ALA A 77 -16.35 27.60 12.95
C ALA A 77 -16.50 29.04 13.48
N ALA A 78 -15.41 29.72 13.82
CA ALA A 78 -15.42 31.12 14.23
C ALA A 78 -15.93 32.04 13.11
N MET A 79 -15.48 31.82 11.86
CA MET A 79 -15.97 32.57 10.70
C MET A 79 -17.45 32.32 10.41
N LEU A 80 -17.93 31.09 10.59
CA LEU A 80 -19.35 30.76 10.45
C LEU A 80 -20.20 31.44 11.53
N LYS A 81 -19.74 31.47 12.79
CA LYS A 81 -20.40 32.24 13.87
C LYS A 81 -20.46 33.73 13.55
N GLY A 82 -19.42 34.27 12.92
CA GLY A 82 -19.35 35.66 12.47
C GLY A 82 -20.17 35.97 11.20
N GLY A 83 -20.94 35.01 10.67
CA GLY A 83 -21.78 35.21 9.48
C GLY A 83 -21.01 35.31 8.16
N ALA A 84 -19.76 34.85 8.09
CA ALA A 84 -18.98 34.90 6.87
C ALA A 84 -19.54 33.98 5.77
N SER A 85 -19.54 34.46 4.52
CA SER A 85 -19.99 33.66 3.38
C SER A 85 -19.03 32.50 3.09
N TRP A 86 -19.56 31.41 2.54
CA TRP A 86 -18.77 30.21 2.26
C TRP A 86 -17.60 30.49 1.32
N SER A 87 -17.80 31.29 0.29
CA SER A 87 -16.73 31.67 -0.65
C SER A 87 -15.59 32.41 0.06
N LYS A 88 -15.91 33.28 1.03
CA LYS A 88 -14.92 34.00 1.83
C LYS A 88 -14.13 33.06 2.75
N ILE A 89 -14.81 32.09 3.36
CA ILE A 89 -14.18 31.05 4.18
C ILE A 89 -13.23 30.19 3.35
N GLN A 90 -13.66 29.78 2.16
CA GLN A 90 -12.81 28.99 1.26
C GLN A 90 -11.57 29.76 0.81
N ALA A 91 -11.72 31.05 0.47
CA ALA A 91 -10.59 31.90 0.10
C ALA A 91 -9.61 32.10 1.26
N ALA A 92 -10.11 32.29 2.49
CA ALA A 92 -9.28 32.52 3.67
C ALA A 92 -8.56 31.26 4.21
N THR A 93 -9.17 30.08 4.06
CA THR A 93 -8.66 28.83 4.66
C THR A 93 -8.11 27.82 3.66
N GLY A 94 -8.30 28.07 2.35
CA GLY A 94 -7.96 27.15 1.28
C GLY A 94 -8.73 25.82 1.32
N CYS A 95 -9.80 25.70 2.11
CA CYS A 95 -10.53 24.45 2.24
C CYS A 95 -11.62 24.28 1.16
N SER A 96 -11.98 23.02 0.88
CA SER A 96 -13.03 22.69 -0.07
C SER A 96 -14.43 23.01 0.49
N ARG A 97 -15.43 23.24 -0.40
CA ARG A 97 -16.84 23.39 0.00
C ARG A 97 -17.34 22.23 0.86
N ALA A 98 -16.89 21.02 0.56
CA ALA A 98 -17.23 19.82 1.34
C ALA A 98 -16.72 19.90 2.79
N THR A 99 -15.54 20.50 3.01
CA THR A 99 -14.99 20.72 4.35
C THR A 99 -15.83 21.74 5.12
N VAL A 100 -16.19 22.87 4.48
CA VAL A 100 -17.07 23.88 5.07
C VAL A 100 -18.42 23.27 5.43
N ALA A 101 -19.06 22.54 4.51
CA ALA A 101 -20.35 21.89 4.74
C ALA A 101 -20.31 20.91 5.91
N LYS A 102 -19.24 20.09 6.01
CA LYS A 102 -19.05 19.14 7.12
C LYS A 102 -18.95 19.87 8.47
N ILE A 103 -18.22 21.00 8.51
CA ILE A 103 -18.05 21.79 9.73
C ILE A 103 -19.35 22.51 10.09
N THR A 104 -20.08 23.08 9.12
CA THR A 104 -21.39 23.70 9.34
C THR A 104 -22.39 22.70 9.91
N LYS A 105 -22.45 21.48 9.37
CA LYS A 105 -23.32 20.42 9.88
C LYS A 105 -22.95 20.04 11.32
N ARG A 106 -21.66 19.83 11.59
CA ARG A 106 -21.15 19.52 12.94
C ARG A 106 -21.44 20.64 13.93
N PHE A 107 -21.34 21.90 13.47
CA PHE A 107 -21.66 23.08 14.24
C PHE A 107 -23.16 23.12 14.59
N ALA A 108 -24.04 22.91 13.60
CA ALA A 108 -25.49 22.85 13.81
C ALA A 108 -25.91 21.73 14.77
N GLU A 109 -25.30 20.54 14.65
CA GLU A 109 -25.53 19.42 15.57
C GLU A 109 -25.04 19.67 17.00
N ALA A 110 -24.02 20.51 17.17
CA ALA A 110 -23.51 20.92 18.49
C ALA A 110 -24.38 22.00 19.13
N SER A 111 -24.93 22.92 18.33
CA SER A 111 -25.83 23.99 18.81
C SER A 111 -27.29 23.54 19.01
N GLY A 112 -27.70 22.40 18.43
CA GLY A 112 -29.04 21.83 18.60
C GLY A 112 -29.16 20.80 19.72
N ARG A 113 -28.12 20.62 20.53
CA ARG A 113 -28.05 19.62 21.62
C ARG A 113 -27.92 20.27 23.01
N SER A 114 -28.19 21.57 23.10
CA SER A 114 -28.25 22.38 24.32
C SER A 114 -29.66 22.87 24.55
#